data_AF-A0A1B6ER73-F1
#
_entry.id   AF-A0A1B6ER73-F1
#
_cell.length_a   1.000
_cell.length_b   1.000
_cell.length_c   1.000
_cell.angle_alpha   90.00
_cell.angle_beta   90.00
_cell.angle_gamma   90.00
#
_symmetry.space_group_name_H-M   'P 1'
#
loop_
_entity.id
_entity.type
_entity.pdbx_description
1 polymer ?
#
loop_
_entity_poly.entity_id
_entity_poly.type
_entity_poly.pdbx_seq_one_letter_code
_entity_poly.pdbx_strand_id
1 'polypeptide(L)'
;WSSDEAHFHLSGTVNKQNFHYWAAENPRNLHQRPLHSPKVTVWCAVSSIGIIGPYFFESEDATVTVNAVRYCEMLENFFFPKMEEYGEEMEAFWFQQDGATAHTARRSRQLLQEQFPGRVISLRGDVSWPPRSPDLSPCDYFLWGYLKS
;
A
#
# COMPACT_ATOMS: atom_id res chain seq x y z
N TRP A 1 4.50 12.17 -3.25
CA TRP A 1 3.58 11.08 -2.92
C TRP A 1 4.38 9.80 -2.70
N SER A 2 4.32 9.23 -1.51
CA SER A 2 4.74 7.85 -1.23
C SER A 2 3.49 6.99 -1.12
N SER A 3 3.43 5.85 -1.79
CA SER A 3 2.25 4.99 -1.83
C SER A 3 2.57 3.55 -1.46
N ASP A 4 1.57 2.85 -0.93
CA ASP A 4 1.66 1.44 -0.61
C ASP A 4 0.28 0.79 -0.51
N GLU A 5 0.23 -0.54 -0.42
CA GLU A 5 -0.96 -1.33 -0.11
C GLU A 5 -0.88 -2.05 1.23
N ALA A 6 -1.98 -2.00 1.98
CA ALA A 6 -2.13 -2.73 3.22
C ALA A 6 -3.36 -3.64 3.21
N HIS A 7 -3.21 -4.83 3.82
CA HIS A 7 -4.35 -5.67 4.18
C HIS A 7 -4.91 -5.28 5.55
N PHE A 8 -6.24 -5.15 5.63
CA PHE A 8 -7.00 -5.02 6.87
C PHE A 8 -7.89 -6.25 7.02
N HIS A 9 -7.71 -6.99 8.12
CA HIS A 9 -8.49 -8.20 8.38
C HIS A 9 -9.72 -7.88 9.22
N LEU A 10 -10.90 -8.21 8.72
CA LEU A 10 -12.18 -7.97 9.40
C LEU A 10 -12.35 -8.85 10.65
N SER A 11 -11.56 -9.92 10.75
CA SER A 11 -11.51 -10.82 11.90
C SER A 11 -10.66 -10.30 13.08
N GLY A 12 -10.12 -9.08 13.02
CA GLY A 12 -9.34 -8.48 14.11
C GLY A 12 -8.06 -9.27 14.43
N THR A 13 -7.38 -9.82 13.42
CA THR A 13 -6.26 -10.75 13.63
C THR A 13 -5.13 -10.07 14.41
N VAL A 14 -5.06 -10.39 15.71
CA VAL A 14 -4.13 -9.79 16.68
C VAL A 14 -2.69 -10.20 16.37
N ASN A 15 -1.79 -9.22 16.44
CA ASN A 15 -0.34 -9.42 16.35
C ASN A 15 0.11 -10.53 17.32
N LYS A 16 0.89 -11.52 16.84
CA LYS A 16 1.43 -12.62 17.65
C LYS A 16 2.21 -12.13 18.88
N GLN A 17 2.80 -10.94 18.82
CA GLN A 17 3.52 -10.34 19.95
C GLN A 17 2.60 -9.87 21.09
N ASN A 18 1.32 -9.58 20.80
CA ASN A 18 0.34 -9.14 21.80
C ASN A 18 -0.44 -10.31 22.44
N PHE A 19 -0.18 -11.55 22.01
CA PHE A 19 -0.83 -12.76 22.51
C PHE A 19 0.13 -13.58 23.40
N HIS A 20 0.80 -12.90 24.32
CA HIS A 20 1.67 -13.54 25.31
C HIS A 20 0.84 -13.87 26.56
N TYR A 21 0.62 -15.16 26.79
CA TYR A 21 0.04 -15.63 28.05
C TYR A 21 1.18 -15.96 29.02
N TRP A 22 1.20 -15.29 30.17
CA TRP A 22 2.03 -15.72 31.27
C TRP A 22 1.41 -16.95 31.91
N ALA A 23 2.10 -18.09 31.86
CA ALA A 23 1.68 -19.33 32.49
C ALA A 23 2.89 -20.01 33.14
N ALA A 24 2.68 -20.65 34.29
CA ALA A 24 3.73 -21.37 35.01
C ALA A 24 4.23 -22.62 34.25
N GLU A 25 3.39 -23.18 33.38
CA GLU A 25 3.70 -24.30 32.48
C GLU A 25 3.12 -24.02 31.09
N ASN A 26 3.74 -24.59 30.05
CA ASN A 26 3.29 -24.40 28.66
C ASN A 26 1.90 -25.02 28.45
N PRO A 27 0.86 -24.21 28.15
CA PRO A 27 -0.52 -24.69 28.14
C PRO A 27 -0.87 -25.55 26.91
N ARG A 28 0.06 -25.76 25.95
CA ARG A 28 -0.16 -26.54 24.71
C ARG A 28 -1.41 -26.14 23.92
N ASN A 29 -1.85 -24.89 24.04
CA ASN A 29 -3.05 -24.40 23.37
C ASN A 29 -2.84 -24.35 21.84
N LEU A 30 -3.63 -25.15 21.12
CA LEU A 30 -3.71 -25.10 19.66
C LEU A 30 -4.70 -24.01 19.25
N HIS A 31 -4.19 -22.90 18.73
CA HIS A 31 -5.04 -21.86 18.13
C HIS A 31 -5.32 -22.21 16.67
N GLN A 32 -6.54 -22.66 16.37
CA GLN A 32 -7.03 -22.72 15.00
C GLN A 32 -7.17 -21.30 14.45
N ARG A 33 -6.67 -21.09 13.22
CA ARG A 33 -6.84 -19.84 12.48
C ARG A 33 -7.53 -20.15 11.16
N PRO A 34 -8.48 -19.32 10.72
CA PRO A 34 -9.00 -19.43 9.37
C PRO A 34 -7.83 -19.25 8.38
N LEU A 35 -7.72 -20.17 7.41
CA LEU A 35 -6.75 -20.04 6.31
C LEU A 35 -7.04 -18.81 5.44
N HIS A 36 -8.32 -18.39 5.40
CA HIS A 36 -8.82 -17.25 4.63
C HIS A 36 -9.72 -16.37 5.51
N SER A 37 -9.13 -15.62 6.44
CA SER A 37 -9.87 -14.54 7.11
C SER A 37 -10.29 -13.48 6.07
N PRO A 38 -11.56 -13.02 6.08
CA PRO A 38 -11.97 -11.90 5.26
C PRO A 38 -11.03 -10.71 5.51
N LYS A 39 -10.49 -10.17 4.42
CA LYS A 39 -9.58 -9.03 4.43
C LYS A 39 -9.94 -8.11 3.29
N VAL A 40 -9.68 -6.82 3.47
CA VAL A 40 -9.68 -5.82 2.41
C VAL A 40 -8.27 -5.39 2.08
N THR A 41 -7.97 -5.20 0.79
CA THR A 41 -6.70 -4.61 0.35
C THR A 41 -6.93 -3.15 0.02
N VAL A 42 -6.22 -2.29 0.72
CA VAL A 42 -6.38 -0.84 0.65
C VAL A 42 -5.10 -0.23 0.13
N TRP A 43 -5.22 0.73 -0.78
CA TRP A 43 -4.13 1.57 -1.25
C TRP A 43 -4.31 3.00 -0.74
N CYS A 44 -3.20 3.62 -0.36
CA CYS A 44 -3.13 5.05 -0.06
C CYS A 44 -1.81 5.64 -0.59
N ALA A 45 -1.82 6.95 -0.84
CA ALA A 45 -0.63 7.76 -1.03
C ALA A 45 -0.58 8.91 -0.01
N VAL A 46 0.60 9.16 0.53
CA VAL A 46 0.88 10.23 1.51
C VAL A 46 1.88 11.22 0.94
N SER A 47 1.71 12.49 1.29
CA SER A 47 2.69 13.55 1.02
C SER A 47 2.66 14.58 2.17
N SER A 48 3.51 15.60 2.06
CA SER A 48 3.51 16.73 3.00
C SER A 48 2.22 17.54 2.97
N ILE A 49 1.43 17.47 1.90
CA ILE A 49 0.21 18.25 1.72
C ILE A 49 -1.07 17.49 2.06
N GLY A 50 -0.98 16.16 2.26
CA GLY A 50 -2.14 15.36 2.63
C GLY A 50 -2.03 13.88 2.29
N ILE A 51 -3.17 13.20 2.36
CA ILE A 51 -3.33 11.78 2.07
C ILE A 51 -4.38 11.63 0.96
N ILE A 52 -4.07 10.83 -0.06
CA ILE A 52 -5.01 10.38 -1.09
C ILE A 52 -5.30 8.90 -0.85
N GLY A 53 -6.59 8.57 -0.75
CA GLY A 53 -7.06 7.25 -0.33
C GLY A 53 -8.19 7.39 0.70
N PRO A 54 -8.69 6.27 1.24
CA PRO A 54 -8.37 4.90 0.85
C PRO A 54 -8.97 4.53 -0.52
N TYR A 55 -8.25 3.74 -1.31
CA TYR A 55 -8.80 3.02 -2.44
C TYR A 55 -8.91 1.53 -2.10
N PHE A 56 -10.10 0.95 -2.26
CA PHE A 56 -10.36 -0.45 -1.95
C PHE A 56 -10.28 -1.29 -3.21
N PHE A 57 -9.42 -2.30 -3.22
CA PHE A 57 -9.40 -3.29 -4.30
C PHE A 57 -10.46 -4.36 -4.05
N GLU A 58 -11.68 -4.09 -4.52
CA GLU A 58 -12.85 -4.96 -4.38
C GLU A 58 -13.67 -5.09 -5.67
N SER A 59 -14.40 -6.18 -5.79
CA SER A 59 -15.35 -6.48 -6.86
C SER A 59 -16.45 -7.37 -6.29
N GLU A 60 -17.72 -6.99 -6.50
CA GLU A 60 -18.89 -7.72 -5.98
C GLU A 60 -18.75 -8.05 -4.47
N ASP A 61 -18.39 -7.04 -3.67
CA ASP A 61 -18.15 -7.12 -2.21
C ASP A 61 -17.05 -8.10 -1.78
N ALA A 62 -16.22 -8.57 -2.71
CA ALA A 62 -15.08 -9.43 -2.44
C ALA A 62 -13.75 -8.72 -2.77
N THR A 63 -12.76 -8.91 -1.91
CA THR A 63 -11.42 -8.37 -2.15
C THR A 63 -10.72 -9.09 -3.29
N VAL A 64 -10.13 -8.30 -4.19
CA VAL A 64 -9.43 -8.80 -5.36
C VAL A 64 -7.93 -8.63 -5.23
N THR A 65 -7.18 -9.49 -5.93
CA THR A 65 -5.73 -9.38 -6.02
C THR A 65 -5.35 -8.15 -6.83
N VAL A 66 -4.43 -7.35 -6.27
CA VAL A 66 -3.77 -6.24 -6.96
C VAL A 66 -2.84 -6.82 -8.02
N ASN A 67 -3.22 -6.64 -9.28
CA ASN A 67 -2.39 -6.98 -10.42
C ASN A 67 -2.08 -5.68 -11.19
N ALA A 68 -1.20 -5.77 -12.18
CA ALA A 68 -0.80 -4.58 -12.95
C ALA A 68 -1.98 -3.87 -13.62
N VAL A 69 -3.00 -4.60 -14.08
CA VAL A 69 -4.18 -4.01 -14.75
C VAL A 69 -4.98 -3.16 -13.76
N ARG A 70 -5.39 -3.75 -12.64
CA ARG A 70 -6.16 -3.05 -11.59
C ARG A 70 -5.37 -1.91 -10.96
N TYR A 71 -4.05 -2.08 -10.83
CA TYR A 71 -3.18 -1.02 -10.34
C TYR A 71 -3.16 0.17 -11.31
N CYS A 72 -3.04 -0.07 -12.63
CA CYS A 72 -3.12 1.00 -13.63
C CYS A 72 -4.50 1.66 -13.63
N GLU A 73 -5.59 0.89 -13.55
CA GLU A 73 -6.95 1.44 -13.48
C GLU A 73 -7.14 2.32 -12.24
N MET A 74 -6.58 1.92 -11.09
CA MET A 74 -6.59 2.74 -9.88
C MET A 74 -5.77 4.04 -10.07
N LEU A 75 -4.58 3.96 -10.68
CA LEU A 75 -3.78 5.14 -10.97
C LEU A 75 -4.53 6.15 -11.85
N GLU A 76 -5.04 5.67 -12.99
CA GLU A 76 -5.71 6.49 -14.02
C GLU A 76 -7.05 7.07 -13.54
N ASN A 77 -7.88 6.25 -12.86
CA ASN A 77 -9.27 6.63 -12.56
C ASN A 77 -9.47 7.16 -11.13
N PHE A 78 -8.51 6.96 -10.24
CA PHE A 78 -8.62 7.40 -8.85
C PHE A 78 -7.48 8.32 -8.44
N PHE A 79 -6.22 7.86 -8.52
CA PHE A 79 -5.10 8.62 -7.95
C PHE A 79 -4.80 9.91 -8.72
N PHE A 80 -4.66 9.84 -10.05
CA PHE A 80 -4.33 11.03 -10.84
C PHE A 80 -5.43 12.11 -10.76
N PRO A 81 -6.73 11.80 -10.92
CA PRO A 81 -7.79 12.79 -10.74
C PRO A 81 -7.79 13.41 -9.33
N LYS A 82 -7.59 12.59 -8.28
CA LYS A 82 -7.53 13.09 -6.90
C LYS A 82 -6.33 13.97 -6.63
N MET A 83 -5.21 13.70 -7.30
CA MET A 83 -4.02 14.52 -7.21
C MET A 83 -4.22 15.89 -7.87
N GLU A 84 -4.91 15.95 -9.00
CA GLU A 84 -5.23 17.21 -9.69
C GLU A 84 -6.08 18.16 -8.83
N GLU A 85 -6.91 17.62 -7.92
CA GLU A 85 -7.68 18.43 -6.95
C GLU A 85 -6.79 19.25 -5.99
N TYR A 86 -5.52 18.88 -5.82
CA TYR A 86 -4.56 19.63 -4.98
C TYR A 86 -3.89 20.83 -5.69
N GLY A 87 -4.17 21.06 -6.98
CA GLY A 87 -3.73 22.24 -7.73
C GLY A 87 -2.37 22.11 -8.44
N GLU A 88 -1.93 23.21 -9.08
CA GLU A 88 -0.84 23.23 -10.08
C GLU A 88 0.60 23.00 -9.56
N GLU A 89 0.82 22.81 -8.25
CA GLU A 89 2.17 22.49 -7.72
C GLU A 89 2.64 21.05 -8.04
N MET A 90 1.98 20.36 -8.97
CA MET A 90 2.29 18.99 -9.42
C MET A 90 3.70 18.83 -9.99
N GLU A 91 4.28 19.90 -10.57
CA GLU A 91 5.62 19.83 -11.16
C GLU A 91 6.74 19.55 -10.13
N ALA A 92 6.50 19.85 -8.86
CA ALA A 92 7.49 19.63 -7.80
C ALA A 92 7.41 18.23 -7.16
N PHE A 93 6.29 17.52 -7.32
CA PHE A 93 6.09 16.28 -6.59
C PHE A 93 6.82 15.10 -7.22
N TRP A 94 7.46 14.33 -6.34
CA TRP A 94 8.02 13.02 -6.63
C TRP A 94 7.01 11.94 -6.28
N PHE A 95 7.05 10.84 -7.02
CA PHE A 95 6.25 9.65 -6.73
C PHE A 95 7.16 8.50 -6.29
N GLN A 96 6.82 7.86 -5.18
CA GLN A 96 7.56 6.71 -4.65
C GLN A 96 6.62 5.52 -4.45
N GLN A 97 7.06 4.35 -4.90
CA GLN A 97 6.42 3.05 -4.66
C GLN A 97 7.49 1.95 -4.51
N ASP A 98 7.10 0.83 -3.90
CA ASP A 98 8.01 -0.29 -3.67
C ASP A 98 8.32 -1.11 -4.96
N GLY A 99 8.90 -2.30 -4.78
CA GLY A 99 9.30 -3.20 -5.86
C GLY A 99 8.26 -4.26 -6.26
N ALA A 100 6.99 -4.15 -5.84
CA ALA A 100 5.98 -5.16 -6.14
C ALA A 100 5.80 -5.42 -7.65
N THR A 101 5.35 -6.63 -8.01
CA THR A 101 5.20 -7.04 -9.41
C THR A 101 4.25 -6.11 -10.19
N ALA A 102 3.16 -5.64 -9.57
CA ALA A 102 2.24 -4.70 -10.19
C ALA A 102 2.89 -3.33 -10.44
N HIS A 103 3.74 -2.86 -9.52
CA HIS A 103 4.45 -1.58 -9.58
C HIS A 103 5.56 -1.55 -10.64
N THR A 104 6.19 -2.70 -10.88
CA THR A 104 7.30 -2.83 -11.84
C THR A 104 6.87 -3.26 -13.24
N ALA A 105 5.58 -3.51 -13.45
CA ALA A 105 5.02 -3.84 -14.76
C ALA A 105 5.23 -2.68 -15.74
N ARG A 106 5.36 -2.99 -17.04
CA ARG A 106 5.68 -1.98 -18.06
C ARG A 106 4.65 -0.85 -18.11
N ARG A 107 3.36 -1.19 -18.06
CA ARG A 107 2.27 -0.20 -18.16
C ARG A 107 2.23 0.73 -16.94
N SER A 108 2.28 0.18 -15.73
CA SER A 108 2.23 0.98 -14.50
C SER A 108 3.41 1.94 -14.40
N ARG A 109 4.61 1.47 -14.77
CA ARG A 109 5.79 2.33 -14.86
C ARG A 109 5.64 3.45 -15.89
N GLN A 110 5.14 3.12 -17.08
CA GLN A 110 4.94 4.11 -18.14
C GLN A 110 4.00 5.22 -17.70
N LEU A 111 2.85 4.86 -17.11
CA LEU A 111 1.88 5.83 -16.58
C LEU A 111 2.51 6.76 -15.54
N LEU A 112 3.28 6.21 -14.61
CA LEU A 112 3.95 7.01 -13.58
C LEU A 112 5.05 7.90 -14.16
N GLN A 113 5.80 7.44 -15.17
CA GLN A 113 6.83 8.26 -15.81
C GLN A 113 6.24 9.38 -16.68
N GLU A 114 5.08 9.14 -17.30
CA GLU A 114 4.32 10.17 -18.03
C GLU A 114 3.77 11.22 -17.07
N GLN A 115 3.23 10.79 -15.92
CA GLN A 115 2.67 11.69 -14.91
C GLN A 115 3.73 12.42 -14.07
N PHE A 116 4.89 11.78 -13.82
CA PHE A 116 5.99 12.32 -13.03
C PHE A 116 7.33 12.23 -13.78
N PRO A 117 7.53 12.99 -14.87
CA PRO A 117 8.73 12.88 -15.70
C PRO A 117 10.01 13.14 -14.90
N GLY A 118 10.88 12.12 -14.80
CA GLY A 118 12.15 12.20 -14.10
C GLY A 118 12.06 12.22 -12.57
N ARG A 119 10.87 11.94 -11.99
CA ARG A 119 10.59 12.06 -10.56
C ARG A 119 9.97 10.80 -9.95
N VAL A 120 10.22 9.63 -10.54
CA VAL A 120 9.73 8.35 -10.03
C VAL A 120 10.83 7.62 -9.25
N ILE A 121 10.57 7.34 -7.98
CA ILE A 121 11.38 6.49 -7.11
C ILE A 121 10.74 5.10 -7.03
N SER A 122 11.37 4.10 -7.62
CA SER A 122 10.86 2.70 -7.62
C SER A 122 12.00 1.74 -7.96
N LEU A 123 11.83 0.43 -7.77
CA LEU A 123 12.86 -0.58 -8.08
C LEU A 123 13.41 -0.45 -9.52
N ARG A 124 12.63 0.11 -10.44
CA ARG A 124 13.05 0.46 -11.80
C ARG A 124 12.59 1.87 -12.21
N GLY A 125 12.50 2.81 -11.26
CA GLY A 125 12.17 4.21 -11.54
C GLY A 125 13.37 5.01 -12.06
N ASP A 126 13.23 6.33 -12.09
CA ASP A 126 14.32 7.28 -12.35
C ASP A 126 15.37 7.23 -11.22
N VAL A 127 14.90 7.01 -9.99
CA VAL A 127 15.74 6.71 -8.82
C VAL A 127 15.38 5.31 -8.31
N SER A 128 16.39 4.47 -8.10
CA SER A 128 16.19 3.09 -7.65
C SER A 128 15.77 3.05 -6.18
N TRP A 129 14.63 2.40 -5.90
CA TRP A 129 14.21 2.09 -4.53
C TRP A 129 14.83 0.76 -4.05
N PRO A 130 15.48 0.73 -2.88
CA PRO A 130 16.06 -0.49 -2.35
C PRO A 130 14.98 -1.54 -2.00
N PRO A 131 15.18 -2.83 -2.34
CA PRO A 131 14.26 -3.88 -1.91
C PRO A 131 14.15 -3.96 -0.38
N ARG A 132 12.96 -4.31 0.13
CA ARG A 132 12.71 -4.61 1.55
C ARG A 132 13.11 -3.47 2.51
N SER A 133 12.83 -2.22 2.13
CA SER A 133 13.11 -1.04 2.95
C SER A 133 11.82 -0.34 3.41
N PRO A 134 10.95 -1.02 4.21
CA PRO A 134 9.71 -0.42 4.71
C PRO A 134 9.98 0.72 5.71
N ASP A 135 11.15 0.72 6.35
CA ASP A 135 11.62 1.80 7.23
C ASP A 135 11.79 3.15 6.52
N LEU A 136 11.91 3.14 5.19
CA LEU A 136 12.03 4.34 4.36
C LEU A 136 10.68 4.81 3.79
N SER A 137 9.60 4.04 3.95
CA SER A 137 8.28 4.30 3.37
C SER A 137 7.33 4.92 4.41
N PRO A 138 6.90 6.19 4.25
CA PRO A 138 5.89 6.81 5.12
C PRO A 138 4.61 6.01 5.32
N CYS A 139 4.20 5.24 4.31
CA CYS A 139 3.05 4.37 4.45
C CYS A 139 3.30 3.25 5.47
N ASP A 140 4.44 2.58 5.39
CA ASP A 140 4.80 1.46 6.25
C ASP A 140 5.18 1.88 7.68
N TYR A 141 6.08 2.85 7.85
CA TYR A 141 6.59 3.21 9.18
C TYR A 141 5.62 4.07 9.99
N PHE A 142 4.63 4.72 9.33
CA PHE A 142 3.71 5.65 9.99
C PHE A 142 2.23 5.34 9.69
N LEU A 143 1.78 5.49 8.44
CA LEU A 143 0.34 5.49 8.11
C LEU A 143 -0.36 4.19 8.55
N TRP A 144 0.16 3.04 8.12
CA TRP A 144 -0.47 1.76 8.39
C TRP A 144 -0.38 1.35 9.85
N GLY A 145 0.69 1.72 10.54
CA GLY A 145 0.82 1.53 11.98
C GLY A 145 -0.27 2.28 12.74
N TYR A 146 -0.52 3.52 12.37
CA TYR A 146 -1.57 4.36 12.98
C TYR A 146 -2.99 3.90 12.63
N LEU A 147 -3.24 3.48 11.39
CA LEU A 147 -4.59 3.05 10.97
C LEU A 147 -4.99 1.66 11.48
N LYS A 148 -4.03 0.81 11.84
CA LYS A 148 -4.28 -0.55 12.32
C LYS A 148 -4.25 -0.69 13.84
N SER A 149 -3.90 0.37 14.57
CA SER A 149 -3.81 0.39 16.03
C SER A 149 -5.17 0.44 16.72
#